data_AF-A0A9X3S675-F1
#
_entry.id   AF-A0A9X3S675-F1
#
_cell.length_a   1.000
_cell.length_b   1.000
_cell.length_c   1.000
_cell.angle_alpha   90.00
_cell.angle_beta   90.00
_cell.angle_gamma   90.00
#
_symmetry.space_group_name_H-M   'P 1'
#
loop_
_entity.id
_entity.type
_entity.pdbx_description
1 polymer ?
#
loop_
_entity_poly.entity_id
_entity_poly.type
_entity_poly.pdbx_seq_one_letter_code
_entity_poly.pdbx_strand_id
1 'polypeptide(L)'
;MAWTFTRAALEAERDRAAEAVAERPNKIANQELGHALRWLDDEAGAREAYRGGAVAMKERVLDRGRSNNAMGWTEYGNLLRNAGEEDAARAEYERALEELGDEPSVRAAELRYLLGREPGAAPDGPLWERALNALAAGERLDATRDKIVRAIRAERILPTSSGRTMSLWELLEETFRVEAERDGTPVPDHATMLERTKLLGERAPAPVLDPPPEGRWMVGDASIMRGERGPVKAVLSGRLWLELTDLGLGKWAIDLFDTEVGKVNESGPFDSFGEAVEGAKDALRSKADERAVETLDALVRAY
;
A
#
# COMPACT_ATOMS: atom_id res chain seq x y z
N MET A 1 1.06 15.42 13.52
CA MET A 1 0.77 14.00 13.75
C MET A 1 1.74 13.16 12.94
N ALA A 2 2.20 12.03 13.46
CA ALA A 2 2.99 11.08 12.68
C ALA A 2 2.09 10.42 11.62
N TRP A 3 2.60 10.18 10.42
CA TRP A 3 1.82 9.53 9.36
C TRP A 3 1.41 8.11 9.78
N THR A 4 0.18 7.74 9.44
CA THR A 4 -0.43 6.42 9.61
C THR A 4 -1.35 6.15 8.41
N PHE A 5 -1.72 4.89 8.21
CA PHE A 5 -2.72 4.50 7.21
C PHE A 5 -3.85 3.69 7.86
N THR A 6 -4.97 3.53 7.17
CA THR A 6 -6.13 2.80 7.68
C THR A 6 -6.24 1.42 7.03
N ARG A 7 -6.96 0.50 7.68
CA ARG A 7 -7.30 -0.80 7.08
C ARG A 7 -8.04 -0.65 5.75
N ALA A 8 -8.96 0.30 5.66
CA ALA A 8 -9.69 0.62 4.44
C ALA A 8 -8.76 1.03 3.28
N ALA A 9 -7.66 1.75 3.58
CA ALA A 9 -6.66 2.08 2.56
C ALA A 9 -5.97 0.82 2.00
N LEU A 10 -5.65 -0.17 2.86
CA LEU A 10 -5.11 -1.46 2.39
C LEU A 10 -6.13 -2.26 1.57
N GLU A 11 -7.40 -2.27 1.99
CA GLU A 11 -8.47 -2.97 1.25
C GLU A 11 -8.66 -2.35 -0.14
N ALA A 12 -8.62 -1.02 -0.25
CA ALA A 12 -8.68 -0.33 -1.54
C ALA A 12 -7.47 -0.65 -2.45
N GLU A 13 -6.27 -0.77 -1.87
CA GLU A 13 -5.07 -1.21 -2.63
C GLU A 13 -5.21 -2.65 -3.14
N ARG A 14 -5.69 -3.56 -2.27
CA ARG A 14 -5.96 -4.96 -2.64
C ARG A 14 -6.92 -5.02 -3.81
N ASP A 15 -8.04 -4.31 -3.74
CA ASP A 15 -9.10 -4.39 -4.74
C ASP A 15 -8.61 -3.85 -6.09
N ARG A 16 -7.90 -2.73 -6.10
CA ARG A 16 -7.28 -2.19 -7.32
C ARG A 16 -6.24 -3.13 -7.92
N ALA A 17 -5.38 -3.71 -7.09
CA ALA A 17 -4.37 -4.65 -7.55
C ALA A 17 -5.02 -5.93 -8.12
N ALA A 18 -6.10 -6.40 -7.50
CA ALA A 18 -6.87 -7.54 -7.98
C ALA A 18 -7.52 -7.25 -9.35
N GLU A 19 -8.11 -6.07 -9.53
CA GLU A 19 -8.63 -5.63 -10.84
C GLU A 19 -7.52 -5.60 -11.90
N ALA A 20 -6.35 -5.02 -11.57
CA ALA A 20 -5.21 -4.97 -12.48
C ALA A 20 -4.67 -6.37 -12.85
N VAL A 21 -4.66 -7.31 -11.89
CA VAL A 21 -4.34 -8.71 -12.16
C VAL A 21 -5.38 -9.34 -13.07
N ALA A 22 -6.67 -9.11 -12.85
CA ALA A 22 -7.74 -9.66 -13.68
C ALA A 22 -7.70 -9.13 -15.13
N GLU A 23 -7.40 -7.84 -15.31
CA GLU A 23 -7.28 -7.22 -16.63
C GLU A 23 -6.02 -7.70 -17.36
N ARG A 24 -4.87 -7.63 -16.70
CA ARG A 24 -3.58 -7.97 -17.32
C ARG A 24 -2.58 -8.43 -16.26
N PRO A 25 -2.55 -9.73 -15.94
CA PRO A 25 -1.64 -10.28 -14.94
C PRO A 25 -0.20 -9.92 -15.29
N ASN A 26 0.53 -9.29 -14.37
CA ASN A 26 1.93 -8.93 -14.55
C ASN A 26 2.66 -8.94 -13.20
N LYS A 27 4.00 -8.85 -13.22
CA LYS A 27 4.85 -8.91 -12.02
C LYS A 27 4.44 -7.88 -10.97
N ILE A 28 4.24 -6.62 -11.37
CA ILE A 28 3.98 -5.52 -10.46
C ILE A 28 2.60 -5.69 -9.80
N ALA A 29 1.54 -5.83 -10.60
CA ALA A 29 0.18 -5.96 -10.06
C ALA A 29 0.02 -7.17 -9.13
N ASN A 30 0.64 -8.30 -9.46
CA ASN A 30 0.65 -9.48 -8.60
C ASN A 30 1.42 -9.25 -7.30
N GLN A 31 2.55 -8.54 -7.35
CA GLN A 31 3.32 -8.23 -6.15
C GLN A 31 2.58 -7.26 -5.23
N GLU A 32 1.93 -6.23 -5.79
CA GLU A 32 1.08 -5.30 -5.04
C GLU A 32 -0.10 -6.02 -4.39
N LEU A 33 -0.78 -6.91 -5.13
CA LEU A 33 -1.85 -7.74 -4.60
C LEU A 33 -1.35 -8.66 -3.47
N GLY A 34 -0.21 -9.31 -3.67
CA GLY A 34 0.43 -10.17 -2.67
C GLY A 34 0.74 -9.43 -1.38
N HIS A 35 1.34 -8.24 -1.47
CA HIS A 35 1.59 -7.40 -0.29
C HIS A 35 0.29 -6.97 0.40
N ALA A 36 -0.72 -6.53 -0.37
CA ALA A 36 -1.98 -6.07 0.21
C ALA A 36 -2.68 -7.20 0.98
N LEU A 37 -2.75 -8.40 0.39
CA LEU A 37 -3.32 -9.59 1.03
C LEU A 37 -2.55 -9.99 2.28
N ARG A 38 -1.21 -10.01 2.21
CA ARG A 38 -0.33 -10.34 3.33
C ARG A 38 -0.57 -9.41 4.53
N TRP A 39 -0.61 -8.10 4.30
CA TRP A 39 -0.87 -7.10 5.35
C TRP A 39 -2.34 -7.01 5.79
N LEU A 40 -3.24 -7.72 5.12
CA LEU A 40 -4.62 -7.97 5.54
C LEU A 40 -4.80 -9.34 6.22
N ASP A 41 -3.70 -10.05 6.49
CA ASP A 41 -3.63 -11.38 7.07
C ASP A 41 -4.30 -12.49 6.23
N ASP A 42 -4.38 -12.30 4.90
CA ASP A 42 -4.73 -13.33 3.92
C ASP A 42 -3.46 -13.94 3.29
N GLU A 43 -2.80 -14.79 4.06
CA GLU A 43 -1.55 -15.46 3.67
C GLU A 43 -1.73 -16.40 2.46
N ALA A 44 -2.89 -17.06 2.36
CA ALA A 44 -3.15 -17.98 1.25
C ALA A 44 -3.30 -17.24 -0.07
N GLY A 45 -4.10 -16.17 -0.09
CA GLY A 45 -4.24 -15.30 -1.24
C GLY A 45 -2.93 -14.60 -1.60
N ALA A 46 -2.16 -14.17 -0.60
CA ALA A 46 -0.86 -13.55 -0.83
C ALA A 46 0.10 -14.48 -1.60
N ARG A 47 0.23 -15.73 -1.16
CA ARG A 47 1.08 -16.74 -1.82
C ARG A 47 0.66 -17.01 -3.26
N GLU A 48 -0.64 -17.06 -3.52
CA GLU A 48 -1.16 -17.23 -4.88
C GLU A 48 -0.79 -16.04 -5.77
N ALA A 49 -0.99 -14.82 -5.28
CA ALA A 49 -0.61 -13.61 -6.01
C ALA A 49 0.90 -13.57 -6.31
N TYR A 50 1.77 -13.85 -5.34
CA TYR A 50 3.21 -13.91 -5.58
C TYR A 50 3.60 -14.97 -6.60
N ARG A 51 2.97 -16.15 -6.57
CA ARG A 51 3.19 -17.19 -7.59
C ARG A 51 2.77 -16.71 -8.98
N GLY A 52 1.64 -16.02 -9.09
CA GLY A 52 1.21 -15.36 -10.33
C GLY A 52 2.25 -14.34 -10.84
N GLY A 53 2.83 -13.56 -9.93
CA GLY A 53 3.93 -12.64 -10.22
C GLY A 53 5.19 -13.34 -10.72
N ALA A 54 5.59 -14.44 -10.06
CA ALA A 54 6.74 -15.26 -10.44
C ALA A 54 6.57 -15.85 -11.84
N VAL A 55 5.39 -16.43 -12.15
CA VAL A 55 5.06 -16.94 -13.49
C VAL A 55 5.16 -15.83 -14.53
N ALA A 56 4.50 -14.69 -14.28
CA ALA A 56 4.52 -13.57 -15.22
C ALA A 56 5.94 -13.03 -15.48
N MET A 57 6.78 -12.97 -14.45
CA MET A 57 8.18 -12.54 -14.57
C MET A 57 9.00 -13.55 -15.37
N LYS A 58 8.89 -14.84 -15.06
CA LYS A 58 9.61 -15.89 -15.77
C LYS A 58 9.30 -15.88 -17.27
N GLU A 59 8.03 -15.94 -17.65
CA GLU A 59 7.61 -16.06 -19.05
C GLU A 59 7.90 -14.80 -19.88
N ARG A 60 7.69 -13.62 -19.29
CA ARG A 60 7.71 -12.36 -20.05
C ARG A 60 9.04 -11.64 -19.99
N VAL A 61 9.87 -11.93 -18.99
CA VAL A 61 11.14 -11.26 -18.74
C VAL A 61 12.30 -12.23 -18.91
N LEU A 62 12.38 -13.27 -18.09
CA LEU A 62 13.56 -14.13 -17.99
C LEU A 62 13.71 -15.06 -19.20
N ASP A 63 12.67 -15.80 -19.56
CA ASP A 63 12.70 -16.75 -20.70
C ASP A 63 12.85 -16.01 -22.05
N ARG A 64 12.59 -14.70 -22.08
CA ARG A 64 12.81 -13.81 -23.24
C ARG A 64 14.14 -13.07 -23.19
N GLY A 65 14.98 -13.34 -22.19
CA GLY A 65 16.29 -12.71 -22.02
C GLY A 65 16.27 -11.21 -21.75
N ARG A 66 15.14 -10.66 -21.26
CA ARG A 66 14.96 -9.21 -21.09
C ARG A 66 15.56 -8.67 -19.80
N SER A 67 15.84 -9.52 -18.82
CA SER A 67 16.48 -9.12 -17.56
C SER A 67 17.26 -10.29 -16.95
N ASN A 68 18.31 -10.72 -17.64
CA ASN A 68 19.23 -11.74 -17.13
C ASN A 68 20.37 -11.05 -16.39
N ASN A 69 20.02 -10.32 -15.33
CA ASN A 69 20.98 -9.65 -14.49
C ASN A 69 20.64 -9.86 -13.01
N ALA A 70 21.56 -9.50 -12.11
CA ALA A 70 21.43 -9.70 -10.66
C ALA A 70 20.11 -9.15 -10.10
N MET A 71 19.65 -8.01 -10.64
CA MET A 71 18.39 -7.39 -10.24
C MET A 71 17.19 -8.26 -10.65
N GLY A 72 17.16 -8.76 -11.89
CA GLY A 72 16.10 -9.66 -12.36
C GLY A 72 16.03 -10.95 -11.55
N TRP A 73 17.18 -11.57 -11.25
CA TRP A 73 17.25 -12.76 -10.42
C TRP A 73 16.81 -12.50 -8.97
N THR A 74 17.18 -11.36 -8.39
CA THR A 74 16.76 -10.97 -7.04
C THR A 74 15.24 -10.80 -6.95
N GLU A 75 14.64 -10.06 -7.89
CA GLU A 75 13.19 -9.84 -7.90
C GLU A 75 12.43 -11.14 -8.10
N TYR A 76 12.93 -12.05 -8.96
CA TYR A 76 12.30 -13.35 -9.15
C TYR A 76 12.41 -14.23 -7.91
N GLY A 77 13.58 -14.25 -7.26
CA GLY A 77 13.78 -14.93 -5.97
C GLY A 77 12.85 -14.41 -4.88
N ASN A 78 12.64 -13.09 -4.77
CA ASN A 78 11.72 -12.51 -3.79
C ASN A 78 10.26 -12.94 -4.02
N LEU A 79 9.82 -13.03 -5.28
CA LEU A 79 8.48 -13.54 -5.60
C LEU A 79 8.33 -15.03 -5.22
N LEU A 80 9.34 -15.85 -5.50
CA LEU A 80 9.34 -17.28 -5.14
C LEU A 80 9.33 -17.47 -3.63
N ARG A 81 10.18 -16.74 -2.90
CA ARG A 81 10.24 -16.77 -1.44
C ARG A 81 8.89 -16.41 -0.83
N ASN A 82 8.30 -15.29 -1.26
CA ASN A 82 7.01 -14.85 -0.77
C ASN A 82 5.85 -15.79 -1.19
N ALA A 83 6.02 -16.61 -2.23
CA ALA A 83 5.09 -17.69 -2.59
C ALA A 83 5.28 -18.98 -1.76
N GLY A 84 6.30 -19.03 -0.90
CA GLY A 84 6.69 -20.20 -0.09
C GLY A 84 7.61 -21.19 -0.80
N GLU A 85 8.23 -20.80 -1.92
CA GLU A 85 9.11 -21.64 -2.75
C GLU A 85 10.60 -21.39 -2.41
N GLU A 86 10.97 -21.63 -1.15
CA GLU A 86 12.28 -21.28 -0.56
C GLU A 86 13.49 -21.87 -1.31
N ASP A 87 13.44 -23.14 -1.69
CA ASP A 87 14.55 -23.80 -2.42
C ASP A 87 14.78 -23.15 -3.80
N ALA A 88 13.69 -22.78 -4.48
CA ALA A 88 13.77 -22.10 -5.76
C ALA A 88 14.29 -20.66 -5.59
N ALA A 89 13.81 -19.94 -4.59
CA ALA A 89 14.28 -18.60 -4.26
C ALA A 89 15.79 -18.59 -3.97
N ARG A 90 16.27 -19.54 -3.15
CA ARG A 90 17.70 -19.70 -2.83
C ARG A 90 18.55 -19.84 -4.08
N ALA A 91 18.14 -20.65 -5.04
CA ALA A 91 18.88 -20.83 -6.29
C ALA A 91 18.99 -19.52 -7.09
N GLU A 92 17.94 -18.71 -7.14
CA GLU A 92 17.97 -17.43 -7.84
C GLU A 92 18.79 -16.37 -7.08
N TYR A 93 18.78 -16.39 -5.75
CA TYR A 93 19.65 -15.53 -4.93
C TYR A 93 21.13 -15.86 -5.11
N GLU A 94 21.49 -17.14 -5.20
CA GLU A 94 22.86 -17.56 -5.49
C GLU A 94 23.33 -17.06 -6.86
N ARG A 95 22.49 -17.17 -7.89
CA ARG A 95 22.78 -16.61 -9.22
C ARG A 95 22.95 -15.09 -9.20
N ALA A 96 22.05 -14.39 -8.50
CA ALA A 96 22.13 -12.94 -8.36
C ALA A 96 23.44 -12.50 -7.70
N LEU A 97 23.86 -13.22 -6.65
CA LEU A 97 25.07 -12.90 -5.90
C LEU A 97 26.35 -13.25 -6.68
N GLU A 98 26.36 -14.33 -7.45
CA GLU A 98 27.47 -14.67 -8.36
C GLU A 98 27.73 -13.56 -9.38
N GLU A 99 26.66 -12.97 -9.92
CA GLU A 99 26.77 -11.87 -10.89
C GLU A 99 27.26 -10.55 -10.27
N LEU A 100 26.86 -10.25 -9.03
CA LEU A 100 27.35 -9.08 -8.29
C LEU A 100 28.81 -9.24 -7.84
N GLY A 101 29.28 -10.48 -7.63
CA GLY A 101 30.58 -10.76 -7.06
C GLY A 101 30.77 -10.11 -5.68
N ASP A 102 31.93 -9.47 -5.48
CA ASP A 102 32.32 -8.82 -4.22
C ASP A 102 31.83 -7.36 -4.10
N GLU A 103 30.90 -6.91 -4.96
CA GLU A 103 30.37 -5.54 -4.91
C GLU A 103 29.72 -5.23 -3.54
N PRO A 104 30.16 -4.16 -2.83
CA PRO A 104 29.51 -3.72 -1.61
C PRO A 104 28.26 -2.90 -1.94
N SER A 105 27.09 -3.54 -1.95
CA SER A 105 25.79 -2.89 -2.20
C SER A 105 24.70 -3.39 -1.24
N VAL A 106 23.62 -2.61 -1.10
CA VAL A 106 22.43 -3.03 -0.32
C VAL A 106 21.88 -4.37 -0.82
N ARG A 107 21.85 -4.57 -2.14
CA ARG A 107 21.39 -5.83 -2.75
C ARG A 107 22.30 -7.00 -2.39
N ALA A 108 23.62 -6.83 -2.46
CA ALA A 108 24.55 -7.88 -2.09
C ALA A 108 24.42 -8.24 -0.59
N ALA A 109 24.24 -7.24 0.27
CA ALA A 109 24.00 -7.46 1.70
C ALA A 109 22.68 -8.18 1.99
N GLU A 110 21.59 -7.79 1.30
CA GLU A 110 20.29 -8.47 1.36
C GLU A 110 20.40 -9.93 0.92
N LEU A 111 21.00 -10.20 -0.24
CA LEU A 111 21.15 -11.56 -0.75
C LEU A 111 21.98 -12.43 0.19
N ARG A 112 23.07 -11.89 0.75
CA ARG A 112 23.88 -12.59 1.76
C ARG A 112 23.04 -12.91 3.00
N TYR A 113 22.27 -11.94 3.51
CA TYR A 113 21.35 -12.14 4.63
C TYR A 113 20.34 -13.28 4.34
N LEU A 114 19.64 -13.22 3.20
CA LEU A 114 18.63 -14.20 2.80
C LEU A 114 19.23 -15.61 2.60
N LEU A 115 20.51 -15.70 2.25
CA LEU A 115 21.24 -16.96 2.13
C LEU A 115 21.81 -17.47 3.46
N GLY A 116 21.59 -16.76 4.58
CA GLY A 116 22.14 -17.10 5.89
C GLY A 116 23.64 -16.82 6.02
N ARG A 117 24.16 -15.85 5.26
CA ARG A 117 25.56 -15.41 5.27
C ARG A 117 25.65 -14.04 5.95
N GLU A 118 26.85 -13.66 6.40
CA GLU A 118 27.07 -12.30 6.93
C GLU A 118 26.75 -11.25 5.84
N PRO A 119 25.87 -10.26 6.12
CA PRO A 119 25.47 -9.26 5.12
C PRO A 119 26.66 -8.41 4.62
N GLY A 120 27.56 -8.04 5.54
CA GLY A 120 28.70 -7.18 5.24
C GLY A 120 28.32 -5.70 5.10
N ALA A 121 29.18 -4.92 4.43
CA ALA A 121 28.99 -3.49 4.25
C ALA A 121 27.99 -3.18 3.12
N ALA A 122 27.16 -2.15 3.33
CA ALA A 122 26.21 -1.63 2.36
C ALA A 122 26.32 -0.08 2.38
N PRO A 123 27.40 0.48 1.78
CA PRO A 123 27.77 1.89 1.94
C PRO A 123 26.69 2.88 1.50
N ASP A 124 25.83 2.49 0.56
CA ASP A 124 24.73 3.32 0.04
C ASP A 124 23.42 3.18 0.83
N GLY A 125 23.38 2.35 1.88
CA GLY A 125 22.19 2.10 2.68
C GLY A 125 22.53 1.88 4.15
N PRO A 126 23.04 2.88 4.88
CA PRO A 126 23.49 2.69 6.27
C PRO A 126 22.37 2.23 7.22
N LEU A 127 21.09 2.52 6.91
CA LEU A 127 19.97 1.91 7.64
C LEU A 127 19.86 0.41 7.34
N TRP A 128 19.90 0.05 6.05
CA TRP A 128 19.83 -1.33 5.57
C TRP A 128 20.98 -2.18 6.08
N GLU A 129 22.22 -1.70 5.95
CA GLU A 129 23.41 -2.35 6.48
C GLU A 129 23.24 -2.66 7.96
N ARG A 130 22.90 -1.64 8.76
CA ARG A 130 22.77 -1.82 10.21
C ARG A 130 21.62 -2.74 10.57
N ALA A 131 20.51 -2.66 9.86
CA ALA A 131 19.36 -3.51 10.11
C ALA A 131 19.65 -4.98 9.78
N LEU A 132 20.20 -5.25 8.59
CA LEU A 132 20.56 -6.60 8.17
C LEU A 132 21.64 -7.22 9.07
N ASN A 133 22.65 -6.45 9.46
CA ASN A 133 23.67 -6.95 10.39
C ASN A 133 23.09 -7.23 11.78
N ALA A 134 22.21 -6.36 12.30
CA ALA A 134 21.52 -6.61 13.58
C ALA A 134 20.59 -7.84 13.52
N LEU A 135 19.90 -8.04 12.39
CA LEU A 135 19.08 -9.23 12.13
C LEU A 135 19.94 -10.49 12.10
N ALA A 136 21.04 -10.48 11.33
CA ALA A 136 21.95 -11.62 11.20
C ALA A 136 22.62 -11.99 12.54
N ALA A 137 22.94 -11.00 13.37
CA ALA A 137 23.53 -11.18 14.69
C ALA A 137 22.51 -11.58 15.78
N GLY A 138 21.21 -11.57 15.48
CA GLY A 138 20.16 -11.88 16.46
C GLY A 138 20.11 -10.87 17.62
N GLU A 139 20.50 -9.62 17.36
CA GLU A 139 20.55 -8.56 18.38
C GLU A 139 19.15 -8.22 18.92
N ARG A 140 19.09 -7.36 19.93
CA ARG A 140 17.80 -6.79 20.37
C ARG A 140 17.31 -5.78 19.33
N LEU A 141 16.18 -6.09 18.70
CA LEU A 141 15.73 -5.40 17.48
C LEU A 141 14.87 -4.16 17.70
N ASP A 142 14.48 -3.82 18.94
CA ASP A 142 13.64 -2.65 19.26
C ASP A 142 14.15 -1.35 18.63
N ALA A 143 15.45 -1.05 18.81
CA ALA A 143 16.06 0.17 18.29
C ALA A 143 16.17 0.18 16.75
N THR A 144 16.30 -1.00 16.13
CA THR A 144 16.30 -1.16 14.68
C THR A 144 14.89 -0.95 14.13
N ARG A 145 13.90 -1.59 14.76
CA ARG A 145 12.48 -1.47 14.45
C ARG A 145 12.00 -0.02 14.52
N ASP A 146 12.38 0.72 15.57
CA ASP A 146 12.05 2.14 15.71
C ASP A 146 12.56 3.01 14.54
N LYS A 147 13.76 2.71 14.02
CA LYS A 147 14.32 3.43 12.88
C LYS A 147 13.59 3.08 11.59
N ILE A 148 13.25 1.81 11.38
CA ILE A 148 12.46 1.35 10.23
C ILE A 148 11.08 2.02 10.25
N VAL A 149 10.38 2.02 11.38
CA VAL A 149 9.07 2.68 11.54
C VAL A 149 9.15 4.18 11.25
N ARG A 150 10.22 4.86 11.67
CA ARG A 150 10.44 6.28 11.33
C ARG A 150 10.66 6.48 9.83
N ALA A 151 11.42 5.60 9.17
CA ALA A 151 11.66 5.66 7.73
C ALA A 151 10.37 5.42 6.94
N ILE A 152 9.58 4.41 7.31
CA ILE A 152 8.23 4.16 6.76
C ILE A 152 7.36 5.42 6.84
N ARG A 153 7.31 6.04 8.02
CA ARG A 153 6.52 7.27 8.23
C ARG A 153 7.03 8.46 7.40
N ALA A 154 8.32 8.52 7.12
CA ALA A 154 8.91 9.56 6.30
C ALA A 154 8.58 9.36 4.82
N GLU A 155 8.58 8.11 4.34
CA GLU A 155 8.23 7.76 2.96
C GLU A 155 6.74 7.93 2.69
N ARG A 156 5.88 7.66 3.68
CA ARG A 156 4.41 7.75 3.58
C ARG A 156 3.85 6.83 2.48
N ILE A 157 4.49 5.67 2.31
CA ILE A 157 4.13 4.66 1.33
C ILE A 157 3.49 3.47 2.03
N LEU A 158 2.37 2.99 1.48
CA LEU A 158 1.67 1.82 1.98
C LEU A 158 2.51 0.55 1.83
N PRO A 159 2.28 -0.49 2.66
CA PRO A 159 2.99 -1.75 2.54
C PRO A 159 2.80 -2.48 1.21
N THR A 160 1.85 -2.02 0.38
CA THR A 160 1.57 -2.58 -0.95
C THR A 160 2.64 -2.26 -1.99
N SER A 161 3.43 -1.20 -1.79
CA SER A 161 4.43 -0.79 -2.78
C SER A 161 5.51 -1.85 -2.98
N SER A 162 5.89 -2.06 -4.24
CA SER A 162 6.99 -2.96 -4.61
C SER A 162 8.31 -2.21 -4.80
N GLY A 163 9.39 -2.75 -4.24
CA GLY A 163 10.77 -2.34 -4.51
C GLY A 163 11.54 -3.35 -5.39
N ARG A 164 12.75 -2.98 -5.79
CA ARG A 164 13.73 -3.86 -6.48
C ARG A 164 14.60 -4.69 -5.53
N THR A 165 14.44 -4.42 -4.25
CA THR A 165 15.04 -5.04 -3.06
C THR A 165 13.90 -5.23 -2.06
N MET A 166 14.15 -5.88 -0.93
CA MET A 166 13.21 -5.83 0.19
C MET A 166 12.77 -4.39 0.46
N SER A 167 11.48 -4.22 0.74
CA SER A 167 10.89 -2.96 1.19
C SER A 167 11.14 -2.75 2.69
N LEU A 168 11.00 -1.51 3.17
CA LEU A 168 11.05 -1.24 4.61
C LEU A 168 9.99 -2.04 5.40
N TRP A 169 8.88 -2.41 4.75
CA TRP A 169 7.83 -3.25 5.32
C TRP A 169 8.26 -4.70 5.47
N GLU A 170 8.91 -5.27 4.45
CA GLU A 170 9.51 -6.61 4.56
C GLU A 170 10.62 -6.61 5.62
N LEU A 171 11.47 -5.58 5.66
CA LEU A 171 12.49 -5.46 6.72
C LEU A 171 11.87 -5.33 8.12
N LEU A 172 10.73 -4.64 8.25
CA LEU A 172 9.99 -4.56 9.51
C LEU A 172 9.48 -5.94 9.93
N GLU A 173 8.90 -6.70 9.00
CA GLU A 173 8.42 -8.06 9.23
C GLU A 173 9.56 -9.00 9.66
N GLU A 174 10.72 -8.91 8.98
CA GLU A 174 11.93 -9.65 9.36
C GLU A 174 12.33 -9.39 10.82
N THR A 175 12.11 -8.17 11.34
CA THR A 175 12.42 -7.87 12.75
C THR A 175 11.52 -8.61 13.73
N PHE A 176 10.28 -8.90 13.36
CA PHE A 176 9.37 -9.69 14.19
C PHE A 176 9.67 -11.18 14.06
N ARG A 177 9.98 -11.65 12.85
CA ARG A 177 10.36 -13.05 12.59
C ARG A 177 11.60 -13.47 13.38
N VAL A 178 12.70 -12.71 13.26
CA VAL A 178 13.96 -13.04 13.95
C VAL A 178 13.81 -12.97 15.48
N GLU A 179 13.05 -12.00 15.99
CA GLU A 179 12.75 -11.91 17.42
C GLU A 179 11.93 -13.12 17.91
N ALA A 180 10.89 -13.50 17.15
CA ALA A 180 10.06 -14.65 17.47
C ALA A 180 10.85 -15.97 17.46
N GLU A 181 11.72 -16.17 16.46
CA GLU A 181 12.63 -17.31 16.36
C GLU A 181 13.60 -17.38 17.55
N ARG A 182 14.21 -16.25 17.91
CA ARG A 182 15.12 -16.15 19.07
C ARG A 182 14.41 -16.51 20.37
N ASP A 183 13.18 -16.02 20.55
CA ASP A 183 12.43 -16.16 21.80
C ASP A 183 11.61 -17.47 21.85
N GLY A 184 11.61 -18.27 20.77
CA GLY A 184 10.82 -19.50 20.66
C GLY A 184 9.32 -19.26 20.67
N THR A 185 8.87 -18.12 20.13
CA THR A 185 7.46 -17.71 20.09
C THR A 185 6.92 -17.71 18.66
N PRO A 186 5.59 -17.78 18.46
CA PRO A 186 5.00 -17.60 17.15
C PRO A 186 5.27 -16.19 16.62
N VAL A 187 5.53 -16.08 15.31
CA VAL A 187 5.57 -14.78 14.63
C VAL A 187 4.19 -14.12 14.77
N PRO A 188 4.08 -12.86 15.24
CA PRO A 188 2.80 -12.17 15.32
C PRO A 188 2.20 -11.99 13.92
N ASP A 189 0.87 -11.94 13.83
CA ASP A 189 0.18 -11.55 12.60
C ASP A 189 0.42 -10.05 12.26
N HIS A 190 0.12 -9.66 11.02
CA HIS A 190 0.41 -8.30 10.55
C HIS A 190 -0.45 -7.26 11.28
N ALA A 191 -1.69 -7.58 11.62
CA ALA A 191 -2.52 -6.73 12.47
C ALA A 191 -1.82 -6.40 13.81
N THR A 192 -1.26 -7.41 14.48
CA THR A 192 -0.52 -7.26 15.73
C THR A 192 0.78 -6.46 15.51
N MET A 193 1.51 -6.70 14.41
CA MET A 193 2.70 -5.91 14.07
C MET A 193 2.36 -4.43 13.90
N LEU A 194 1.28 -4.12 13.19
CA LEU A 194 0.80 -2.76 12.95
C LEU A 194 0.35 -2.06 14.23
N GLU A 195 -0.31 -2.76 15.14
CA GLU A 195 -0.70 -2.24 16.46
C GLU A 195 0.55 -1.90 17.29
N ARG A 196 1.50 -2.84 17.41
CA ARG A 196 2.74 -2.66 18.17
C ARG A 196 3.58 -1.48 17.65
N THR A 197 3.56 -1.24 16.34
CA THR A 197 4.32 -0.16 15.69
C THR A 197 3.55 1.15 15.58
N LYS A 198 2.24 1.15 15.85
CA LYS A 198 1.34 2.30 15.67
C LYS A 198 1.42 2.88 14.25
N LEU A 199 1.51 1.99 13.26
CA LEU A 199 1.50 2.35 11.84
C LEU A 199 0.08 2.31 11.27
N LEU A 200 -0.78 1.47 11.84
CA LEU A 200 -2.22 1.51 11.61
C LEU A 200 -2.83 2.63 12.47
N GLY A 201 -3.45 3.59 11.80
CA GLY A 201 -4.25 4.63 12.44
C GLY A 201 -5.68 4.17 12.59
N GLU A 202 -6.36 4.69 13.61
CA GLU A 202 -7.82 4.71 13.60
C GLU A 202 -8.27 5.59 12.43
N ARG A 203 -9.34 5.19 11.73
CA ARG A 203 -9.99 6.12 10.80
C ARG A 203 -10.31 7.36 11.62
N ALA A 204 -9.73 8.51 11.23
CA ALA A 204 -10.06 9.76 11.90
C ALA A 204 -11.59 9.86 11.91
N PRO A 205 -12.21 10.14 13.08
CA PRO A 205 -13.65 10.26 13.13
C PRO A 205 -14.04 11.28 12.06
N ALA A 206 -15.04 10.93 11.26
CA ALA A 206 -15.49 11.82 10.21
C ALA A 206 -15.80 13.18 10.84
N PRO A 207 -15.41 14.28 10.16
CA PRO A 207 -15.65 15.59 10.71
C PRO A 207 -17.14 15.76 10.95
N VAL A 208 -17.52 16.33 12.11
CA VAL A 208 -18.92 16.68 12.36
C VAL A 208 -19.26 17.84 11.43
N LEU A 209 -19.83 17.51 10.28
CA LEU A 209 -20.22 18.45 9.24
C LEU A 209 -21.73 18.39 9.05
N ASP A 210 -22.36 19.56 9.09
CA ASP A 210 -23.71 19.73 8.60
C ASP A 210 -23.69 19.86 7.06
N PRO A 211 -24.73 19.38 6.36
CA PRO A 211 -24.88 19.68 4.95
C PRO A 211 -24.97 21.20 4.76
N PRO A 212 -24.49 21.75 3.62
CA PRO A 212 -24.57 23.18 3.36
C PRO A 212 -26.02 23.67 3.46
N PRO A 213 -26.25 24.98 3.73
CA PRO A 213 -27.58 25.56 3.65
C PRO A 213 -28.18 25.41 2.25
N GLU A 214 -29.38 25.95 2.00
CA GLU A 214 -29.89 26.08 0.63
C GLU A 214 -29.18 27.21 -0.12
N GLY A 215 -28.76 26.95 -1.36
CA GLY A 215 -27.98 27.92 -2.15
C GLY A 215 -26.85 27.29 -2.95
N ARG A 216 -25.91 28.14 -3.37
CA ARG A 216 -24.74 27.76 -4.16
C ARG A 216 -23.50 28.47 -3.63
N TRP A 217 -22.46 27.71 -3.34
CA TRP A 217 -21.16 28.19 -2.87
C TRP A 217 -20.10 27.83 -3.90
N MET A 218 -19.13 28.71 -4.08
CA MET A 218 -18.15 28.64 -5.17
C MET A 218 -16.73 28.77 -4.61
N VAL A 219 -15.81 27.97 -5.14
CA VAL A 219 -14.37 28.15 -4.95
C VAL A 219 -13.71 28.02 -6.33
N GLY A 220 -13.28 29.16 -6.89
CA GLY A 220 -12.84 29.21 -8.29
C GLY A 220 -13.99 28.81 -9.23
N ASP A 221 -13.74 27.82 -10.09
CA ASP A 221 -14.73 27.26 -11.02
C ASP A 221 -15.55 26.10 -10.42
N ALA A 222 -15.18 25.64 -9.22
CA ALA A 222 -15.86 24.58 -8.52
C ALA A 222 -17.03 25.13 -7.70
N SER A 223 -18.07 24.31 -7.50
CA SER A 223 -19.23 24.73 -6.70
C SER A 223 -19.89 23.59 -5.97
N ILE A 224 -20.42 23.88 -4.78
CA ILE A 224 -21.36 23.01 -4.07
C ILE A 224 -22.72 23.70 -4.03
N MET A 225 -23.79 22.95 -4.29
CA MET A 225 -25.15 23.46 -4.41
C MET A 225 -26.11 22.53 -3.69
N ARG A 226 -27.04 23.12 -2.94
CA ARG A 226 -28.16 22.39 -2.34
C ARG A 226 -29.45 23.14 -2.64
N GLY A 227 -30.38 22.44 -3.30
CA GLY A 227 -31.73 22.92 -3.51
C GLY A 227 -32.64 22.59 -2.32
N GLU A 228 -33.86 23.14 -2.34
CA GLU A 228 -34.89 22.89 -1.31
C GLU A 228 -35.24 21.41 -1.15
N ARG A 229 -35.15 20.64 -2.24
CA ARG A 229 -35.30 19.18 -2.26
C ARG A 229 -34.25 18.57 -3.18
N GLY A 230 -33.67 17.47 -2.73
CA GLY A 230 -32.72 16.69 -3.51
C GLY A 230 -31.30 16.68 -2.92
N PRO A 231 -30.35 16.07 -3.64
CA PRO A 231 -28.99 15.88 -3.14
C PRO A 231 -28.21 17.19 -3.08
N VAL A 232 -27.18 17.18 -2.24
CA VAL A 232 -26.11 18.18 -2.31
C VAL A 232 -25.25 17.84 -3.52
N LYS A 233 -25.16 18.74 -4.49
CA LYS A 233 -24.37 18.54 -5.72
C LYS A 233 -23.06 19.30 -5.61
N ALA A 234 -21.93 18.61 -5.76
CA ALA A 234 -20.61 19.23 -5.80
C ALA A 234 -19.98 19.05 -7.19
N VAL A 235 -19.82 20.15 -7.93
CA VAL A 235 -19.08 20.20 -9.19
C VAL A 235 -17.63 20.53 -8.86
N LEU A 236 -16.73 19.57 -9.07
CA LEU A 236 -15.31 19.69 -8.71
C LEU A 236 -14.47 20.17 -9.89
N SER A 237 -14.84 19.77 -11.10
CA SER A 237 -14.20 20.18 -12.35
C SER A 237 -15.22 20.16 -13.50
N GLY A 238 -14.80 20.59 -14.70
CA GLY A 238 -15.63 20.46 -15.91
C GLY A 238 -15.96 19.00 -16.29
N ARG A 239 -15.32 18.02 -15.64
CA ARG A 239 -15.49 16.59 -15.90
C ARG A 239 -16.13 15.84 -14.76
N LEU A 240 -15.83 16.18 -13.50
CA LEU A 240 -16.26 15.41 -12.34
C LEU A 240 -17.22 16.19 -11.44
N TRP A 241 -18.27 15.51 -11.02
CA TRP A 241 -19.22 16.02 -10.03
C TRP A 241 -19.81 14.90 -9.17
N LEU A 242 -20.29 15.26 -7.98
CA LEU A 242 -20.81 14.36 -6.95
C LEU A 242 -22.25 14.72 -6.60
N GLU A 243 -23.04 13.72 -6.22
CA GLU A 243 -24.29 13.88 -5.47
C GLU A 243 -24.17 13.22 -4.11
N LEU A 244 -24.39 13.99 -3.04
CA LEU A 244 -24.56 13.47 -1.69
C LEU A 244 -26.05 13.48 -1.37
N THR A 245 -26.66 12.31 -1.27
CA THR A 245 -28.09 12.12 -1.10
C THR A 245 -28.41 11.78 0.35
N ASP A 246 -29.26 12.57 0.99
CA ASP A 246 -29.86 12.22 2.27
C ASP A 246 -30.91 11.11 2.05
N LEU A 247 -30.65 9.93 2.59
CA LEU A 247 -31.53 8.77 2.52
C LEU A 247 -32.59 8.76 3.64
N GLY A 248 -32.56 9.76 4.52
CA GLY A 248 -33.34 9.81 5.75
C GLY A 248 -32.64 9.12 6.92
N LEU A 249 -33.14 9.39 8.14
CA LEU A 249 -32.59 8.87 9.40
C LEU A 249 -31.10 9.21 9.62
N GLY A 250 -30.63 10.32 9.04
CA GLY A 250 -29.23 10.74 9.09
C GLY A 250 -28.29 9.93 8.21
N LYS A 251 -28.82 9.05 7.35
CA LYS A 251 -28.01 8.24 6.43
C LYS A 251 -27.77 8.98 5.11
N TRP A 252 -26.58 8.81 4.55
CA TRP A 252 -26.19 9.46 3.31
C TRP A 252 -25.65 8.46 2.28
N ALA A 253 -25.87 8.70 1.00
CA ALA A 253 -25.22 8.00 -0.10
C ALA A 253 -24.47 9.00 -0.99
N ILE A 254 -23.49 8.49 -1.74
CA ILE A 254 -22.67 9.26 -2.65
C ILE A 254 -22.73 8.63 -4.02
N ASP A 255 -23.02 9.46 -5.01
CA ASP A 255 -22.85 9.11 -6.42
C ASP A 255 -21.78 10.01 -7.05
N LEU A 256 -20.76 9.41 -7.64
CA LEU A 256 -19.74 10.14 -8.42
C LEU A 256 -20.04 9.99 -9.90
N PHE A 257 -19.95 11.11 -10.61
CA PHE A 257 -20.22 11.20 -12.04
C PHE A 257 -19.05 11.81 -12.79
N ASP A 258 -18.85 11.29 -14.00
CA ASP A 258 -17.96 11.83 -15.02
C ASP A 258 -18.81 12.22 -16.25
N THR A 259 -18.57 13.39 -16.82
CA THR A 259 -19.39 13.93 -17.92
C THR A 259 -19.35 13.09 -19.20
N GLU A 260 -18.31 12.26 -19.41
CA GLU A 260 -18.19 11.42 -20.60
C GLU A 260 -18.87 10.06 -20.44
N VAL A 261 -18.82 9.49 -19.23
CA VAL A 261 -19.22 8.09 -18.98
C VAL A 261 -20.41 7.94 -18.02
N GLY A 262 -20.89 9.04 -17.43
CA GLY A 262 -22.02 9.02 -16.51
C GLY A 262 -21.61 8.64 -15.09
N LYS A 263 -22.44 7.85 -14.39
CA LYS A 263 -22.21 7.44 -13.01
C LYS A 263 -21.05 6.44 -12.94
N VAL A 264 -19.99 6.77 -12.21
CA VAL A 264 -18.74 5.99 -12.13
C VAL A 264 -18.49 5.37 -10.75
N ASN A 265 -19.21 5.80 -9.72
CA ASN A 265 -19.17 5.20 -8.39
C ASN A 265 -20.51 5.41 -7.68
N GLU A 266 -20.92 4.43 -6.89
CA GLU A 266 -22.00 4.52 -5.89
C GLU A 266 -21.45 3.99 -4.56
N SER A 267 -21.58 4.76 -3.50
CA SER A 267 -21.08 4.40 -2.17
C SER A 267 -22.07 4.80 -1.08
N GLY A 268 -22.11 4.01 0.00
CA GLY A 268 -22.98 4.21 1.15
C GLY A 268 -23.75 2.95 1.55
N PRO A 269 -24.64 3.03 2.58
CA PRO A 269 -24.98 4.23 3.34
C PRO A 269 -23.90 4.64 4.36
N PHE A 270 -23.76 5.95 4.59
CA PHE A 270 -22.91 6.59 5.60
C PHE A 270 -23.75 7.14 6.74
N ASP A 271 -23.18 7.25 7.95
CA ASP A 271 -23.93 7.58 9.17
C ASP A 271 -24.04 9.08 9.44
N SER A 272 -23.37 9.90 8.62
CA SER A 272 -23.46 11.36 8.66
C SER A 272 -23.05 11.97 7.32
N PHE A 273 -23.36 13.25 7.14
CA PHE A 273 -22.89 14.02 6.00
C PHE A 273 -21.35 14.11 5.97
N GLY A 274 -20.70 14.26 7.13
CA GLY A 274 -19.25 14.23 7.24
C GLY A 274 -18.62 12.91 6.81
N GLU A 275 -19.26 11.77 7.15
CA GLU A 275 -18.82 10.46 6.66
C GLU A 275 -18.99 10.33 5.14
N ALA A 276 -20.09 10.86 4.59
CA ALA A 276 -20.27 10.89 3.15
C ALA A 276 -19.24 11.79 2.45
N VAL A 277 -18.83 12.91 3.06
CA VAL A 277 -17.73 13.73 2.52
C VAL A 277 -16.41 12.94 2.50
N GLU A 278 -16.08 12.21 3.56
CA GLU A 278 -14.87 11.38 3.58
C GLU A 278 -14.95 10.21 2.59
N GLY A 279 -16.10 9.55 2.49
CA GLY A 279 -16.33 8.53 1.46
C GLY A 279 -16.17 9.08 0.04
N ALA A 280 -16.56 10.33 -0.20
CA ALA A 280 -16.42 10.97 -1.50
C ALA A 280 -14.94 11.22 -1.83
N LYS A 281 -14.14 11.63 -0.83
CA LYS A 281 -12.68 11.78 -0.99
C LYS A 281 -12.02 10.45 -1.32
N ASP A 282 -12.42 9.37 -0.65
CA ASP A 282 -11.87 8.04 -0.92
C ASP A 282 -12.23 7.58 -2.35
N ALA A 283 -13.46 7.82 -2.81
CA ALA A 283 -13.86 7.55 -4.19
C ALA A 283 -13.03 8.37 -5.21
N LEU A 284 -12.74 9.64 -4.94
CA LEU A 284 -11.90 10.48 -5.81
C LEU A 284 -10.44 10.01 -5.84
N ARG A 285 -9.87 9.64 -4.67
CA ARG A 285 -8.51 9.07 -4.57
C ARG A 285 -8.37 7.77 -5.36
N SER A 286 -9.41 6.92 -5.36
CA SER A 286 -9.41 5.68 -6.15
C SER A 286 -9.25 5.93 -7.67
N LYS A 287 -9.59 7.14 -8.14
CA LYS A 287 -9.41 7.59 -9.53
C LYS A 287 -8.12 8.39 -9.74
N ALA A 288 -7.26 8.45 -8.74
CA ALA A 288 -6.01 9.21 -8.73
C ALA A 288 -6.19 10.72 -8.99
N ASP A 289 -7.33 11.31 -8.60
CA ASP A 289 -7.60 12.75 -8.77
C ASP A 289 -7.44 13.50 -7.43
N GLU A 290 -6.19 13.69 -7.00
CA GLU A 290 -5.85 14.45 -5.79
C GLU A 290 -6.34 15.91 -5.85
N ARG A 291 -6.40 16.50 -7.05
CA ARG A 291 -6.89 17.87 -7.24
C ARG A 291 -8.38 17.99 -6.96
N ALA A 292 -9.16 16.98 -7.33
CA ALA A 292 -10.57 16.91 -6.98
C ALA A 292 -10.79 16.77 -5.47
N VAL A 293 -9.93 16.02 -4.77
CA VAL A 293 -9.95 15.90 -3.30
C VAL A 293 -9.70 17.26 -2.64
N GLU A 294 -8.65 17.97 -3.06
CA GLU A 294 -8.32 19.32 -2.56
C GLU A 294 -9.46 20.33 -2.82
N THR A 295 -10.11 20.22 -3.98
CA THR A 295 -11.22 21.09 -4.38
C THR A 295 -12.45 20.84 -3.52
N LEU A 296 -12.80 19.57 -3.28
CA LEU A 296 -13.90 19.22 -2.37
C LEU A 296 -13.62 19.74 -0.96
N ASP A 297 -12.38 19.60 -0.47
CA ASP A 297 -11.94 20.13 0.81
C ASP A 297 -12.03 21.66 0.91
N ALA A 298 -11.78 22.37 -0.20
CA ALA A 298 -11.92 23.81 -0.25
C ALA A 298 -13.40 24.24 -0.27
N LEU A 299 -14.25 23.52 -1.02
CA LEU A 299 -15.69 23.76 -1.05
C LEU A 299 -16.34 23.53 0.32
N VAL A 300 -15.99 22.43 1.00
CA VAL A 300 -16.50 22.10 2.34
C VAL A 300 -16.12 23.14 3.39
N ARG A 301 -14.99 23.83 3.21
CA ARG A 301 -14.56 24.93 4.08
C ARG A 301 -15.19 26.28 3.75
N ALA A 302 -15.75 26.43 2.55
CA ALA A 302 -16.21 27.72 2.03
C ALA A 302 -17.69 28.01 2.30
N TYR A 303 -18.45 27.04 2.81
CA TYR A 303 -19.81 27.24 3.30
C TYR A 303 -19.88 27.04 4.82
#